data_AF-A0A7S1SPB5-F1
#
_entry.id   AF-A0A7S1SPB5-F1
#
_cell.length_a   1.000
_cell.length_b   1.000
_cell.length_c   1.000
_cell.angle_alpha   90.00
_cell.angle_beta   90.00
_cell.angle_gamma   90.00
#
_symmetry.space_group_name_H-M   'P 1'
#
loop_
_entity.id
_entity.type
_entity.pdbx_description
1 polymer ?
#
loop_
_entity_poly.entity_id
_entity_poly.type
_entity_poly.pdbx_seq_one_letter_code
_entity_poly.pdbx_strand_id
1 'polypeptide(L)'
;PAERIRAVETGGCPHAAIREDISINLTELENLSAKFTPDFLMIESGGDNLAANFSRELADYIIYVIDVCGGDKIPRKGGPGITQADLLVINKTELSEAV
;
A
#
# COMPACT_ATOMS: atom_id res chain seq x y z
N PRO A 1 17.34 -2.11 -13.23
CA PRO A 1 16.43 -1.58 -12.19
C PRO A 1 15.11 -1.01 -12.76
N ALA A 2 15.17 0.00 -13.63
CA ALA A 2 13.97 0.65 -14.19
C ALA A 2 13.03 -0.31 -14.93
N GLU A 3 13.58 -1.28 -15.67
CA GLU A 3 12.77 -2.29 -16.40
C GLU A 3 11.94 -3.23 -15.50
N ARG A 4 12.24 -3.27 -14.19
CA ARG A 4 11.54 -4.05 -13.17
C ARG A 4 10.46 -3.25 -12.44
N ILE A 5 10.31 -1.96 -12.76
CA ILE A 5 9.33 -1.06 -12.16
C ILE A 5 8.23 -0.82 -13.20
N ARG A 6 6.97 -0.90 -12.78
CA ARG A 6 5.80 -0.57 -13.60
C ARG A 6 4.96 0.46 -12.85
N ALA A 7 4.59 1.51 -13.56
CA ALA A 7 3.61 2.46 -13.09
C ALA A 7 2.23 2.02 -13.59
N VAL A 8 1.25 1.99 -12.70
CA VAL A 8 -0.14 1.68 -13.02
C VAL A 8 -0.96 2.91 -12.74
N GLU A 9 -1.53 3.50 -13.78
CA GLU A 9 -2.46 4.61 -13.64
C GLU A 9 -3.86 4.07 -13.35
N THR A 10 -4.37 4.34 -12.14
CA THR A 10 -5.65 3.81 -11.66
C THR A 10 -6.85 4.62 -12.16
N GLY A 11 -6.60 5.81 -12.72
CA GLY A 11 -7.60 6.79 -13.12
C GLY A 11 -8.37 7.39 -11.94
N GLY A 12 -9.30 6.62 -11.38
CA GLY A 12 -10.22 7.03 -10.31
C GLY A 12 -9.63 6.89 -8.90
N CYS A 13 -10.46 6.46 -7.94
CA CYS A 13 -10.06 6.36 -6.54
C CYS A 13 -9.01 5.25 -6.34
N PRO A 14 -7.83 5.55 -5.75
CA PRO A 14 -6.74 4.58 -5.59
C PRO A 14 -7.14 3.31 -4.85
N HIS A 15 -8.02 3.39 -3.84
CA HIS A 15 -8.48 2.21 -3.11
C HIS A 15 -9.23 1.19 -3.98
N ALA A 16 -9.91 1.63 -5.05
CA ALA A 16 -10.64 0.72 -5.92
C ALA A 16 -9.66 -0.22 -6.66
N ALA A 17 -8.55 0.33 -7.15
CA ALA A 17 -7.54 -0.41 -7.90
C ALA A 17 -6.74 -1.43 -7.06
N ILE A 18 -6.79 -1.31 -5.73
CA ILE A 18 -6.10 -2.23 -4.81
C ILE A 18 -7.05 -3.15 -4.04
N ARG A 19 -8.37 -2.93 -4.15
CA ARG A 19 -9.37 -3.66 -3.35
C ARG A 19 -10.56 -4.18 -4.15
N GLU A 20 -11.19 -3.33 -4.96
CA GLU A 20 -12.47 -3.62 -5.60
C GLU A 20 -12.28 -4.19 -7.01
N ASP A 21 -11.39 -3.59 -7.79
CA ASP A 21 -10.98 -4.08 -9.09
C ASP A 21 -9.44 -4.08 -9.15
N ILE A 22 -8.87 -5.23 -8.79
CA ILE A 22 -7.42 -5.44 -8.71
C ILE A 22 -6.80 -5.85 -10.05
N SER A 23 -7.62 -6.00 -11.09
CA SER A 23 -7.24 -6.67 -12.35
C SER A 23 -6.02 -6.03 -13.02
N ILE A 24 -5.96 -4.69 -13.03
CA ILE A 24 -4.86 -3.96 -13.66
C ILE A 24 -3.53 -4.16 -12.93
N ASN A 25 -3.54 -4.17 -11.60
CA ASN A 25 -2.34 -4.41 -10.79
C ASN A 25 -1.91 -5.88 -10.91
N LEU A 26 -2.86 -6.81 -10.84
CA LEU A 26 -2.57 -8.25 -10.96
C LEU A 26 -1.94 -8.59 -12.31
N THR A 27 -2.46 -8.01 -13.40
CA THR A 27 -1.90 -8.21 -14.75
C THR A 27 -0.44 -7.76 -14.84
N GLU A 28 -0.10 -6.60 -14.28
CA GLU A 28 1.28 -6.11 -14.31
C GLU A 28 2.22 -6.95 -13.41
N LEU A 29 1.71 -7.47 -12.30
CA LEU A 29 2.47 -8.39 -11.43
C LEU A 29 2.75 -9.72 -12.12
N GLU A 30 1.78 -10.29 -12.82
CA GLU A 30 1.96 -11.50 -13.63
C GLU A 30 3.01 -11.28 -14.72
N ASN A 31 2.95 -10.14 -15.42
CA ASN A 31 3.94 -9.76 -16.43
C ASN A 31 5.35 -9.64 -15.84
N LEU A 32 5.50 -9.00 -14.68
CA LEU A 32 6.78 -8.87 -13.99
C LEU A 32 7.29 -10.21 -13.47
N SER A 33 6.42 -11.04 -12.91
CA SER A 33 6.72 -12.38 -12.41
C SER A 33 7.25 -13.28 -13.53
N ALA A 34 6.53 -13.34 -14.66
CA ALA A 34 6.93 -14.13 -15.81
C ALA A 34 8.25 -13.65 -16.43
N LYS A 35 8.46 -12.34 -16.49
CA LYS A 35 9.67 -11.76 -17.11
C LYS A 35 10.92 -11.91 -16.24
N PHE A 36 10.79 -11.83 -14.92
CA PHE A 36 11.95 -11.67 -14.03
C PHE A 36 12.09 -12.74 -12.95
N THR A 37 11.11 -13.62 -12.76
CA THR A 37 11.06 -14.67 -11.71
C THR A 37 11.61 -14.21 -10.36
N PRO A 38 11.09 -13.10 -9.79
CA PRO A 38 11.60 -12.55 -8.55
C PRO A 38 11.16 -13.39 -7.34
N ASP A 39 11.94 -13.33 -6.25
CA ASP A 39 11.54 -13.93 -4.97
C ASP A 39 10.35 -13.19 -4.33
N PHE A 40 10.25 -11.87 -4.58
CA PHE A 40 9.19 -11.01 -4.06
C PHE A 40 8.79 -9.93 -5.08
N LEU A 41 7.52 -9.54 -5.04
CA LEU A 41 6.98 -8.38 -5.74
C LEU A 41 6.47 -7.37 -4.71
N MET A 42 6.72 -6.08 -4.96
CA MET A 42 6.23 -4.99 -4.12
C MET A 42 5.24 -4.15 -4.91
N ILE A 43 4.16 -3.75 -4.25
CA ILE A 43 3.12 -2.88 -4.79
C ILE A 43 2.99 -1.69 -3.85
N GLU A 44 3.08 -0.48 -4.41
CA GLU A 44 2.79 0.75 -3.69
C GLU A 44 1.40 1.23 -4.11
N SER A 45 0.55 1.55 -3.15
CA SER A 45 -0.74 2.18 -3.46
C SER A 45 -0.55 3.66 -3.79
N GLY A 46 -1.50 4.26 -4.51
CA GLY A 46 -1.46 5.70 -4.82
C GLY A 46 -1.61 6.65 -3.62
N GLY A 47 -1.66 6.13 -2.39
CA GLY A 47 -2.00 6.88 -1.18
C GLY A 47 -3.50 7.14 -1.06
N ASP A 48 -4.07 6.91 0.12
CA ASP A 48 -5.48 7.16 0.41
C ASP A 48 -5.67 7.31 1.94
N ASN A 49 -6.90 7.43 2.38
CA ASN A 49 -7.29 7.56 3.78
C ASN A 49 -7.23 6.23 4.55
N LEU A 50 -7.53 6.28 5.86
CA LEU A 50 -7.44 5.14 6.79
C LEU A 50 -8.37 3.95 6.45
N ALA A 51 -9.36 4.14 5.58
CA ALA A 51 -10.25 3.08 5.10
C ALA A 51 -9.64 2.24 3.96
N ALA A 52 -8.54 2.68 3.36
CA ALA A 52 -7.89 1.95 2.28
C ALA A 52 -7.05 0.80 2.84
N ASN A 53 -7.23 -0.37 2.24
CA ASN A 53 -6.44 -1.57 2.52
C ASN A 53 -6.41 -2.43 1.25
N PHE A 54 -5.34 -3.19 1.05
CA PHE A 54 -5.23 -4.10 -0.09
C PHE A 54 -6.21 -5.26 0.06
N SER A 55 -6.77 -5.73 -1.07
CA SER A 55 -7.41 -7.04 -1.14
C SER A 55 -6.39 -8.13 -0.85
N ARG A 56 -6.80 -9.14 -0.09
CA ARG A 56 -5.99 -10.35 0.13
C ARG A 56 -5.83 -11.21 -1.13
N GLU A 57 -6.61 -10.93 -2.18
CA GLU A 57 -6.41 -11.53 -3.50
C GLU A 57 -5.26 -10.86 -4.28
N LEU A 58 -4.84 -9.64 -3.88
CA LEU A 58 -3.75 -8.90 -4.51
C LEU A 58 -2.45 -8.95 -3.71
N ALA A 59 -2.53 -8.93 -2.38
CA ALA A 59 -1.35 -8.88 -1.51
C ALA A 59 -1.40 -9.97 -0.43
N ASP A 60 -0.37 -10.82 -0.43
CA ASP A 60 -0.16 -11.83 0.62
C ASP A 60 0.15 -11.17 1.97
N TYR A 61 1.01 -10.16 1.96
CA TYR A 61 1.42 -9.38 3.13
C TYR A 61 1.22 -7.88 2.88
N ILE A 62 0.73 -7.19 3.91
CA ILE A 62 0.37 -5.78 3.86
C ILE A 62 1.19 -5.01 4.89
N ILE A 63 1.98 -4.06 4.40
CA ILE A 63 2.66 -3.05 5.22
C ILE A 63 1.87 -1.75 5.11
N TYR A 64 1.35 -1.27 6.24
CA TYR A 64 0.64 0.01 6.30
C TYR A 64 1.54 1.05 6.95
N VAL A 65 1.75 2.18 6.28
CA VAL A 65 2.67 3.23 6.72
C VAL A 65 1.88 4.48 7.06
N ILE A 66 2.00 4.93 8.31
CA ILE A 66 1.53 6.24 8.77
C ILE A 66 2.72 7.08 9.20
N ASP A 67 2.53 8.39 9.38
CA ASP A 67 3.59 9.25 9.91
C ASP A 67 3.11 10.08 11.10
N VAL A 68 4.08 10.47 11.94
CA VAL A 68 3.83 11.26 13.16
C VAL A 68 3.18 12.61 12.86
N CYS A 69 3.42 13.21 11.69
CA CYS A 69 2.77 14.45 11.28
C CYS A 69 1.27 14.30 10.98
N GLY A 70 0.78 13.08 10.80
CA GLY A 70 -0.66 12.80 10.76
C GLY A 70 -1.37 13.07 12.10
N GLY A 71 -0.60 13.17 13.19
CA GLY A 71 -1.08 13.45 14.54
C GLY A 71 -1.35 12.20 15.38
N ASP A 72 -1.23 12.36 16.70
CA ASP A 72 -1.33 11.28 17.70
C ASP A 72 -2.66 10.51 17.69
N LYS A 73 -3.72 11.12 17.15
CA LYS A 73 -5.06 10.53 17.01
C LYS A 73 -5.15 9.51 15.88
N ILE A 74 -4.22 9.46 14.93
CA ILE A 74 -4.32 8.59 13.75
C ILE A 74 -4.44 7.11 14.13
N PRO A 75 -3.56 6.52 14.98
CA PRO A 75 -3.73 5.14 15.43
C PRO A 75 -5.10 4.88 16.08
N ARG A 76 -5.65 5.86 16.80
CA ARG A 76 -6.93 5.75 17.51
C ARG A 76 -8.15 5.87 16.60
N LYS A 77 -8.01 6.46 15.41
CA LYS A 77 -9.07 6.48 14.39
C LYS A 77 -9.33 5.09 13.81
N GLY A 78 -8.38 4.16 13.95
CA GLY A 78 -8.50 2.79 13.45
C GLY A 78 -8.59 2.75 11.92
N GLY A 79 -9.41 1.84 11.41
CA GLY A 79 -9.49 1.54 9.98
C GLY A 79 -8.70 0.27 9.62
N PRO A 80 -9.07 -0.38 8.51
CA PRO A 80 -8.51 -1.68 8.12
C PRO A 80 -6.99 -1.64 7.95
N GLY A 81 -6.40 -0.55 7.47
CA GLY A 81 -4.94 -0.42 7.39
C GLY A 81 -4.24 -0.47 8.76
N ILE A 82 -4.85 0.11 9.79
CA ILE A 82 -4.29 0.08 11.16
C ILE A 82 -4.56 -1.26 11.84
N THR A 83 -5.73 -1.86 11.64
CA THR A 83 -6.17 -3.03 12.41
C THR A 83 -5.94 -4.38 11.74
N GLN A 84 -5.72 -4.42 10.42
CA GLN A 84 -5.64 -5.66 9.64
C GLN A 84 -4.35 -5.80 8.81
N ALA A 85 -3.48 -4.78 8.81
CA ALA A 85 -2.16 -4.92 8.20
C ALA A 85 -1.29 -5.89 9.00
N ASP A 86 -0.40 -6.58 8.30
CA ASP A 86 0.52 -7.54 8.91
C ASP A 86 1.68 -6.81 9.61
N LEU A 87 2.03 -5.62 9.12
CA LEU A 87 2.97 -4.70 9.75
C LEU A 87 2.46 -3.25 9.65
N LEU A 88 2.33 -2.58 10.79
CA LEU A 88 2.11 -1.14 10.88
C LEU A 88 3.44 -0.42 11.12
N VAL A 89 3.80 0.51 10.24
CA VAL A 89 4.98 1.36 10.37
C VAL A 89 4.55 2.77 10.76
N ILE A 90 5.11 3.29 11.86
CA ILE A 90 4.98 4.69 12.27
C ILE A 90 6.26 5.41 11.88
N ASN A 91 6.20 6.19 10.81
CA ASN A 91 7.34 6.87 10.21
C ASN A 91 7.51 8.30 10.74
N LYS A 92 8.68 8.90 10.48
CA LYS A 92 9.03 10.29 10.79
C LYS A 92 8.98 10.63 12.29
N THR A 93 9.44 9.72 13.13
CA THR A 93 9.37 9.86 14.59
C THR A 93 10.22 11.02 15.12
N GLU A 94 11.23 11.44 14.37
CA GLU A 94 12.07 12.60 14.63
C GLU A 94 11.29 13.93 14.63
N LEU A 95 10.09 13.97 14.03
CA LEU A 95 9.26 15.18 13.97
C LEU A 95 8.31 15.33 15.17
N SER A 96 8.35 14.40 16.14
CA SER A 96 7.39 14.34 17.26
C SER A 96 7.32 15.59 18.13
N GLU A 97 8.42 16.32 18.33
CA GLU A 97 8.39 17.56 19.14
C GLU A 97 7.73 18.75 18.41
N ALA A 98 7.54 18.65 17.09
CA ALA A 98 7.01 19.74 16.26
C ALA A 98 5.50 19.66 16.02
N VAL A 99 4.82 18.63 16.54
CA VAL A 99 3.40 18.31 16.25
C VAL A 99 2.53 18.16 17.49
#